data_AF-A0A970MQP5-F1
#
_entry.id   AF-A0A970MQP5-F1
#
_cell.length_a   1.000
_cell.length_b   1.000
_cell.length_c   1.000
_cell.angle_alpha   90.00
_cell.angle_beta   90.00
_cell.angle_gamma   90.00
#
_symmetry.space_group_name_H-M   'P 1'
#
loop_
_entity.id
_entity.type
_entity.pdbx_description
1 polymer ?
#
loop_
_entity_poly.entity_id
_entity_poly.type
_entity_poly.pdbx_seq_one_letter_code
_entity_poly.pdbx_strand_id
1 'polypeptide(L)'
;MKKSFSLIILLSILGSSFGQIRAIFNYTSYLIPENEPYIETFLSIDPNSVNYVKVGNNYQANIEVLMVFKKDDKIVNYSKFDLQSPPEKDSIPASPNIIDIQRIELTNGELDFEITMKDLNSKGEASIYKDKILIQQPRDKVSLSGIQFIDRIEKSSSENIFTKHGYDFYPYISDFFPENVDKITVYAEIYNTKKIYGAEEAYLYNIFVEDFETERVIANLSRTKREISSDVKPITQSFDISNLPSGNYYLTMEV
;
A
#
# COMPACT_ATOMS: atom_id res chain seq x y z
N MET A 1 22.42 21.06 57.23
CA MET A 1 20.97 21.39 57.20
C MET A 1 20.31 20.44 56.20
N LYS A 2 19.39 19.60 56.67
CA LYS A 2 18.72 18.55 55.89
C LYS A 2 17.77 19.20 54.89
N LYS A 3 17.89 18.89 53.60
CA LYS A 3 16.90 19.29 52.58
C LYS A 3 15.93 18.13 52.37
N SER A 4 14.65 18.44 52.55
CA SER A 4 13.52 17.54 52.29
C SER A 4 13.46 17.20 50.80
N PHE A 5 13.36 15.92 50.48
CA PHE A 5 12.96 15.44 49.15
C PHE A 5 11.43 15.40 49.12
N SER A 6 10.80 16.36 48.44
CA SER A 6 9.39 16.22 48.06
C SER A 6 9.32 15.34 46.82
N LEU A 7 8.84 14.10 47.00
CA LEU A 7 8.44 13.23 45.92
C LEU A 7 7.11 13.76 45.36
N ILE A 8 7.15 14.46 44.22
CA ILE A 8 5.96 14.76 43.43
C ILE A 8 5.68 13.52 42.59
N ILE A 9 4.67 12.74 42.99
CA ILE A 9 4.08 11.71 42.13
C ILE A 9 3.25 12.46 41.10
N LEU A 10 3.81 12.66 39.91
CA LEU A 10 3.06 13.09 38.74
C LEU A 10 2.22 11.88 38.30
N LEU A 11 0.97 11.83 38.74
CA LEU A 11 -0.01 10.87 38.26
C LEU A 11 -0.32 11.26 36.80
N SER A 12 0.42 10.70 35.85
CA SER A 12 0.06 10.77 34.44
C SER A 12 -1.29 10.08 34.28
N ILE A 13 -2.33 10.90 34.10
CA ILE A 13 -3.61 10.41 33.58
C ILE A 13 -3.26 9.88 32.19
N LEU A 14 -3.10 8.56 32.10
CA LEU A 14 -3.18 7.84 30.83
C LEU A 14 -4.61 8.06 30.35
N GLY A 15 -4.84 9.17 29.65
CA GLY A 15 -5.98 9.29 28.76
C GLY A 15 -5.78 8.21 27.72
N SER A 16 -6.41 7.06 27.91
CA SER A 16 -6.48 6.05 26.89
C SER A 16 -7.22 6.68 25.71
N SER A 17 -6.50 6.89 24.61
CA SER A 17 -7.06 7.24 23.31
C SER A 17 -7.90 6.04 22.82
N PHE A 18 -9.05 5.84 23.46
CA PHE A 18 -10.07 4.92 22.98
C PHE A 18 -10.77 5.60 21.80
N GLY A 19 -10.58 5.06 20.60
CA GLY A 19 -11.36 5.44 19.42
C GLY A 19 -10.59 5.96 18.20
N GLN A 20 -9.25 5.90 18.18
CA GLN A 20 -8.50 6.14 16.94
C GLN A 20 -8.45 4.87 16.08
N ILE A 21 -8.83 5.04 14.82
CA ILE A 21 -8.73 4.00 13.79
C ILE A 21 -7.25 3.67 13.58
N ARG A 22 -6.92 2.38 13.64
CA ARG A 22 -5.60 1.85 13.31
C ARG A 22 -5.64 1.36 11.87
N ALA A 23 -4.76 1.90 11.03
CA ALA A 23 -4.70 1.55 9.62
C ALA A 23 -3.26 1.59 9.10
N ILE A 24 -3.02 0.83 8.04
CA ILE A 24 -1.82 0.92 7.21
C ILE A 24 -2.25 1.49 5.85
N PHE A 25 -1.50 2.49 5.37
CA PHE A 25 -1.68 3.07 4.06
C PHE A 25 -0.38 2.92 3.27
N ASN A 26 -0.50 2.46 2.03
CA ASN A 26 0.59 2.38 1.07
C ASN A 26 0.10 2.85 -0.31
N TYR A 27 1.01 3.19 -1.20
CA TYR A 27 0.68 3.50 -2.59
C TYR A 27 1.77 3.04 -3.55
N THR A 28 1.38 2.78 -4.80
CA THR A 28 2.31 2.60 -5.92
C THR A 28 1.87 3.48 -7.09
N SER A 29 2.82 3.96 -7.90
CA SER A 29 2.51 4.73 -9.11
C SER A 29 2.59 3.84 -10.36
N TYR A 30 1.70 4.08 -11.32
CA TYR A 30 1.63 3.39 -12.59
C TYR A 30 1.49 4.40 -13.72
N LEU A 31 1.92 4.00 -14.92
CA LEU A 31 1.77 4.79 -16.13
C LEU A 31 0.74 4.14 -17.06
N ILE A 32 -0.18 4.95 -17.58
CA ILE A 32 -1.04 4.55 -18.69
C ILE A 32 -0.39 5.05 -19.99
N PRO A 33 -0.15 4.18 -20.98
CA PRO A 33 0.32 4.63 -22.29
C PRO A 33 -0.60 5.73 -22.83
N GLU A 34 -0.01 6.86 -23.25
CA GLU A 34 -0.71 8.03 -23.79
C GLU A 34 -1.66 8.81 -22.83
N ASN A 35 -1.91 8.36 -21.59
CA ASN A 35 -2.74 9.07 -20.59
C ASN A 35 -1.96 9.39 -19.32
N GLU A 36 -2.45 10.31 -18.49
CA GLU A 36 -1.82 10.68 -17.22
C GLU A 36 -1.49 9.45 -16.33
N PRO A 37 -0.40 9.50 -15.56
CA PRO A 37 -0.15 8.45 -14.59
C PRO A 37 -1.21 8.46 -13.49
N TYR A 38 -1.28 7.37 -12.76
CA TYR A 38 -2.15 7.24 -11.60
C TYR A 38 -1.39 6.61 -10.45
N ILE A 39 -1.88 6.83 -9.24
CA ILE A 39 -1.48 6.02 -8.10
C ILE A 39 -2.55 4.98 -7.82
N GLU A 40 -2.13 3.80 -7.39
CA GLU A 40 -2.99 2.86 -6.70
C GLU A 40 -2.73 2.95 -5.20
N THR A 41 -3.76 3.22 -4.42
CA THR A 41 -3.67 3.27 -2.96
C THR A 41 -4.08 1.95 -2.35
N PHE A 42 -3.44 1.55 -1.26
CA PHE A 42 -3.77 0.35 -0.49
C PHE A 42 -4.03 0.76 0.96
N LEU A 43 -5.30 0.70 1.37
CA LEU A 43 -5.71 0.99 2.73
C LEU A 43 -6.10 -0.32 3.43
N SER A 44 -5.55 -0.55 4.62
CA SER A 44 -5.85 -1.71 5.45
C SER A 44 -6.20 -1.24 6.86
N ILE A 45 -7.46 -1.40 7.26
CA ILE A 45 -7.96 -0.98 8.58
C ILE A 45 -8.08 -2.20 9.51
N ASP A 46 -7.54 -2.09 10.72
CA ASP A 46 -7.72 -3.10 11.77
C ASP A 46 -9.19 -3.07 12.24
N PRO A 47 -9.94 -4.18 12.07
CA PRO A 47 -11.37 -4.22 12.39
C PRO A 47 -11.60 -4.04 13.89
N ASN A 48 -10.62 -4.35 14.75
CA ASN A 48 -10.72 -4.14 16.19
C ASN A 48 -10.49 -2.67 16.61
N SER A 49 -10.35 -1.76 15.66
CA SER A 49 -10.20 -0.31 15.91
C SER A 49 -11.43 0.51 15.55
N VAL A 50 -12.51 -0.14 15.08
CA VAL A 50 -13.76 0.51 14.64
C VAL A 50 -14.98 -0.09 15.33
N ASN A 51 -16.07 0.67 15.40
CA ASN A 51 -17.30 0.26 16.03
C ASN A 51 -18.27 -0.39 15.04
N TYR A 52 -18.83 -1.53 15.45
CA TYR A 52 -19.81 -2.27 14.68
C TYR A 52 -21.21 -2.01 15.23
N VAL A 53 -22.15 -1.68 14.34
CA VAL A 53 -23.57 -1.53 14.67
C VAL A 53 -24.40 -2.57 13.94
N LYS A 54 -25.55 -2.92 14.52
CA LYS A 54 -26.44 -3.91 13.94
C LYS A 54 -27.11 -3.36 12.67
N VAL A 55 -26.91 -4.06 11.55
CA VAL A 55 -27.52 -3.78 10.24
C VAL A 55 -28.25 -5.04 9.77
N GLY A 56 -29.58 -5.04 9.88
CA GLY A 56 -30.40 -6.23 9.67
C GLY A 56 -30.08 -7.34 10.69
N ASN A 57 -29.61 -8.49 10.20
CA ASN A 57 -29.22 -9.63 11.03
C ASN A 57 -27.71 -9.69 11.34
N ASN A 58 -26.91 -8.79 10.76
CA ASN A 58 -25.46 -8.76 10.91
C ASN A 58 -25.01 -7.48 11.62
N TYR A 59 -23.72 -7.39 11.88
CA TYR A 59 -23.04 -6.21 12.39
C TYR A 59 -22.06 -5.69 11.34
N GLN A 60 -21.99 -4.38 11.16
CA GLN A 60 -21.05 -3.76 10.21
C GLN A 60 -20.48 -2.45 10.77
N ALA A 61 -19.22 -2.19 10.43
CA ALA A 61 -18.60 -0.89 10.61
C ALA A 61 -18.79 -0.04 9.34
N ASN A 62 -18.83 1.29 9.51
CA ASN A 62 -18.85 2.25 8.41
C ASN A 62 -17.86 3.37 8.70
N ILE A 63 -16.89 3.55 7.81
CA ILE A 63 -15.79 4.51 7.96
C ILE A 63 -15.86 5.51 6.81
N GLU A 64 -16.04 6.79 7.11
CA GLU A 64 -15.84 7.85 6.11
C GLU A 64 -14.33 8.05 5.92
N VAL A 65 -13.87 7.93 4.67
CA VAL A 65 -12.48 8.14 4.28
C VAL A 65 -12.41 9.33 3.32
N LEU A 66 -11.50 10.25 3.60
CA LEU A 66 -11.18 11.40 2.76
C LEU A 66 -9.68 11.41 2.48
N MET A 67 -9.31 11.24 1.21
CA MET A 67 -7.95 11.41 0.70
C MET A 67 -7.85 12.76 -0.02
N VAL A 68 -6.87 13.59 0.32
CA VAL A 68 -6.63 14.89 -0.29
C VAL A 68 -5.20 14.97 -0.79
N PHE A 69 -5.04 15.38 -2.05
CA PHE A 69 -3.75 15.57 -2.70
C PHE A 69 -3.57 17.05 -2.99
N LYS A 70 -2.46 17.63 -2.53
CA LYS A 70 -2.16 19.06 -2.66
C LYS A 70 -0.83 19.30 -3.34
N LYS A 71 -0.78 20.39 -4.11
CA LYS A 71 0.45 20.95 -4.70
C LYS A 71 0.48 22.43 -4.41
N ASP A 72 1.55 22.92 -3.78
CA ASP A 72 1.68 24.32 -3.37
C ASP A 72 0.44 24.82 -2.59
N ASP A 73 0.01 24.05 -1.58
CA ASP A 73 -1.19 24.24 -0.75
C ASP A 73 -2.55 24.21 -1.48
N LYS A 74 -2.58 23.97 -2.79
CA LYS A 74 -3.82 23.83 -3.57
C LYS A 74 -4.21 22.38 -3.71
N ILE A 75 -5.48 22.06 -3.43
CA ILE A 75 -6.04 20.73 -3.69
C ILE A 75 -6.03 20.49 -5.21
N VAL A 76 -5.29 19.49 -5.64
CA VAL A 76 -5.22 19.06 -7.05
C VAL A 76 -6.13 17.87 -7.33
N ASN A 77 -6.38 17.03 -6.33
CA ASN A 77 -7.33 15.92 -6.40
C ASN A 77 -7.81 15.54 -4.99
N TYR A 78 -8.95 14.87 -4.89
CA TYR A 78 -9.43 14.27 -3.65
C TYR A 78 -10.36 13.08 -3.93
N SER A 79 -10.42 12.14 -2.99
CA SER A 79 -11.40 11.06 -2.98
C SER A 79 -12.11 11.02 -1.64
N LYS A 80 -13.44 10.99 -1.65
CA LYS A 80 -14.26 10.90 -0.44
C LYS A 80 -15.28 9.78 -0.59
N PHE A 81 -15.30 8.83 0.35
CA PHE A 81 -16.14 7.65 0.27
C PHE A 81 -16.42 7.03 1.64
N ASP A 82 -17.48 6.24 1.73
CA ASP A 82 -17.83 5.44 2.89
C ASP A 82 -17.34 3.99 2.67
N LEU A 83 -16.43 3.52 3.52
CA LEU A 83 -15.91 2.17 3.51
C LEU A 83 -16.66 1.31 4.53
N GLN A 84 -17.43 0.35 4.02
CA GLN A 84 -18.16 -0.61 4.83
C GLN A 84 -17.34 -1.87 5.09
N SER A 85 -17.37 -2.37 6.32
CA SER A 85 -16.79 -3.68 6.61
C SER A 85 -17.63 -4.81 5.99
N PRO A 86 -17.03 -6.00 5.78
CA PRO A 86 -17.81 -7.22 5.62
C PRO A 86 -18.84 -7.38 6.76
N PRO A 87 -20.00 -8.00 6.49
CA PRO A 87 -21.01 -8.27 7.50
C PRO A 87 -20.53 -9.34 8.50
N GLU A 88 -20.59 -9.02 9.78
CA GLU A 88 -20.21 -9.87 10.90
C GLU A 88 -21.43 -10.48 11.61
N LYS A 89 -21.25 -11.66 12.22
CA LYS A 89 -22.33 -12.30 13.00
C LYS A 89 -22.51 -11.69 14.40
N ASP A 90 -21.46 -11.09 14.93
CA ASP A 90 -21.43 -10.43 16.23
C ASP A 90 -20.78 -9.05 16.10
N SER A 91 -20.89 -8.25 17.15
CA SER A 91 -20.26 -6.95 17.35
C SER A 91 -18.73 -7.02 17.49
N ILE A 92 -18.17 -8.19 17.78
CA ILE A 92 -16.73 -8.45 17.80
C ILE A 92 -16.36 -9.07 16.44
N PRO A 93 -15.57 -8.39 15.60
CA PRO A 93 -15.26 -8.89 14.26
C PRO A 93 -14.33 -10.11 14.32
N ALA A 94 -14.59 -11.08 13.45
CA ALA A 94 -13.69 -12.22 13.22
C ALA A 94 -13.00 -12.14 11.84
N SER A 95 -13.42 -11.22 10.97
CA SER A 95 -12.82 -11.04 9.65
C SER A 95 -11.40 -10.50 9.72
N PRO A 96 -10.60 -10.72 8.66
CA PRO A 96 -9.34 -10.00 8.46
C PRO A 96 -9.56 -8.49 8.31
N ASN A 97 -8.48 -7.75 8.08
CA ASN A 97 -8.50 -6.32 7.87
C ASN A 97 -9.48 -5.88 6.77
N ILE A 98 -10.08 -4.71 6.95
CA ILE A 98 -10.95 -4.07 5.97
C ILE A 98 -10.03 -3.41 4.94
N ILE A 99 -10.08 -3.88 3.69
CA ILE A 99 -9.20 -3.44 2.61
C ILE A 99 -9.95 -2.54 1.64
N ASP A 100 -9.33 -1.44 1.24
CA ASP A 100 -9.78 -0.60 0.11
C ASP A 100 -8.61 -0.34 -0.85
N ILE A 101 -8.94 -0.30 -2.15
CA ILE A 101 -8.00 0.00 -3.23
C ILE A 101 -8.62 1.02 -4.16
N GLN A 102 -7.90 2.13 -4.40
CA GLN A 102 -8.34 3.17 -5.35
C GLN A 102 -7.27 3.48 -6.37
N ARG A 103 -7.72 3.80 -7.58
CA ARG A 103 -6.86 4.29 -8.67
C ARG A 103 -7.18 5.76 -8.89
N ILE A 104 -6.22 6.63 -8.63
CA ILE A 104 -6.40 8.08 -8.65
C ILE A 104 -5.41 8.67 -9.65
N GLU A 105 -5.93 9.23 -10.74
CA GLU A 105 -5.13 9.92 -11.76
C GLU A 105 -4.49 11.18 -11.16
N LEU A 106 -3.18 11.29 -11.30
CA LEU A 106 -2.37 12.35 -10.72
C LEU A 106 -1.18 12.64 -11.62
N THR A 107 -0.85 13.92 -11.80
CA THR A 107 0.31 14.32 -12.60
C THR A 107 1.62 14.01 -11.89
N ASN A 108 2.70 13.80 -12.66
CA ASN A 108 4.06 13.69 -12.12
C ASN A 108 4.45 14.84 -11.18
N GLY A 109 5.21 14.51 -10.14
CA GLY A 109 5.71 15.45 -9.15
C GLY A 109 5.54 14.98 -7.71
N GLU A 110 5.96 15.83 -6.79
CA GLU A 110 5.75 15.68 -5.35
C GLU A 110 4.44 16.36 -4.95
N LEU A 111 3.65 15.71 -4.10
CA LEU A 111 2.37 16.17 -3.60
C LEU A 111 2.32 16.00 -2.08
N ASP A 112 1.75 16.97 -1.38
CA ASP A 112 1.34 16.78 0.00
C ASP A 112 0.06 15.95 0.02
N PHE A 113 0.07 14.89 0.83
CA PHE A 113 -1.03 13.95 0.98
C PHE A 113 -1.59 14.01 2.39
N GLU A 114 -2.91 13.94 2.50
CA GLU A 114 -3.63 13.81 3.76
C GLU A 114 -4.75 12.79 3.62
N ILE A 115 -4.79 11.81 4.52
CA ILE A 115 -5.92 10.89 4.67
C ILE A 115 -6.57 11.11 6.03
N THR A 116 -7.88 11.31 6.00
CA THR A 116 -8.73 11.42 7.19
C THR A 116 -9.70 10.25 7.21
N MET A 117 -9.78 9.55 8.33
CA MET A 117 -10.67 8.42 8.54
C MET A 117 -11.54 8.67 9.76
N LYS A 118 -12.86 8.62 9.58
CA LYS A 118 -13.84 8.86 10.64
C LYS A 118 -14.77 7.66 10.74
N ASP A 119 -14.73 6.98 11.88
CA ASP A 119 -15.71 5.95 12.21
C ASP A 119 -17.07 6.62 12.47
N LEU A 120 -18.03 6.35 11.58
CA LEU A 120 -19.38 6.93 11.63
C LEU A 120 -20.24 6.33 12.76
N ASN A 121 -19.81 5.21 13.33
CA ASN A 121 -20.44 4.55 14.46
C ASN A 121 -19.82 4.96 15.81
N SER A 122 -18.87 5.90 15.82
CA SER A 122 -18.21 6.38 17.04
C SER A 122 -18.34 7.89 17.25
N LYS A 123 -18.29 8.30 18.53
CA LYS A 123 -18.12 9.70 18.92
C LYS A 123 -16.65 10.13 18.95
N GLY A 124 -15.71 9.23 18.63
CA GLY A 124 -14.27 9.53 18.61
C GLY A 124 -13.92 10.55 17.54
N GLU A 125 -12.78 11.20 17.65
CA GLU A 125 -12.31 12.10 16.59
C GLU A 125 -11.86 11.31 15.34
N ALA A 126 -11.72 12.00 14.21
CA ALA A 126 -11.16 11.36 13.01
C ALA A 126 -9.66 11.09 13.20
N SER A 127 -9.19 9.94 12.72
CA SER A 127 -7.76 9.69 12.55
C SER A 127 -7.26 10.45 11.32
N ILE A 128 -6.17 11.21 11.46
CA ILE A 128 -5.57 11.97 10.36
C ILE A 128 -4.11 11.51 10.19
N TYR A 129 -3.73 11.16 8.97
CA TYR A 129 -2.36 10.87 8.58
C TYR A 129 -1.96 11.79 7.43
N LYS A 130 -0.70 12.24 7.44
CA LYS A 130 -0.13 13.13 6.43
C LYS A 130 1.18 12.57 5.95
N ASP A 131 1.40 12.67 4.65
CA ASP A 131 2.61 12.18 4.00
C ASP A 131 2.94 12.99 2.75
N LYS A 132 4.01 12.62 2.07
CA LYS A 132 4.36 13.08 0.75
C LYS A 132 4.24 11.95 -0.25
N ILE A 133 3.58 12.21 -1.37
CA ILE A 133 3.46 11.29 -2.48
C ILE A 133 4.35 11.77 -3.62
N LEU A 134 5.16 10.87 -4.16
CA LEU A 134 6.05 11.14 -5.28
C LEU A 134 5.62 10.29 -6.48
N ILE A 135 5.34 10.97 -7.59
CA ILE A 135 4.97 10.34 -8.86
C ILE A 135 6.05 10.66 -9.88
N GLN A 136 6.77 9.63 -10.31
CA GLN A 136 7.87 9.73 -11.26
C GLN A 136 7.67 8.73 -12.41
N GLN A 137 6.79 9.09 -13.35
CA GLN A 137 6.48 8.30 -14.55
C GLN A 137 6.90 9.08 -15.82
N PRO A 138 8.22 9.15 -16.11
CA PRO A 138 8.76 9.79 -17.31
C PRO A 138 8.37 9.04 -18.59
N ARG A 139 8.21 9.78 -19.70
CA ARG A 139 7.79 9.23 -21.00
C ARG A 139 8.90 9.20 -22.06
N ASP A 140 10.02 9.82 -21.77
CA ASP A 140 11.19 10.01 -22.64
C ASP A 140 12.34 9.05 -22.30
N LYS A 141 12.15 8.20 -21.28
CA LYS A 141 13.04 7.11 -20.91
C LYS A 141 12.24 5.87 -20.51
N VAL A 142 12.93 4.76 -20.33
CA VAL A 142 12.35 3.57 -19.69
C VAL A 142 11.89 3.97 -18.29
N SER A 143 10.66 3.62 -17.94
CA SER A 143 10.06 3.90 -16.65
C SER A 143 9.63 2.60 -15.97
N LEU A 144 9.62 2.61 -14.66
CA LEU A 144 9.13 1.52 -13.82
C LEU A 144 7.92 2.02 -13.02
N SER A 145 6.93 1.17 -12.84
CA SER A 145 5.91 1.40 -11.82
C SER A 145 6.53 1.33 -10.42
N GLY A 146 5.76 1.71 -9.40
CA GLY A 146 6.03 1.23 -8.06
C GLY A 146 5.95 -0.30 -7.99
N ILE A 147 6.66 -0.88 -7.02
CA ILE A 147 6.64 -2.31 -6.75
C ILE A 147 5.55 -2.59 -5.72
N GLN A 148 4.60 -3.46 -6.07
CA GLN A 148 3.52 -3.87 -5.17
C GLN A 148 3.82 -5.26 -4.61
N PHE A 149 3.82 -5.43 -3.29
CA PHE A 149 3.83 -6.76 -2.67
C PHE A 149 2.46 -7.43 -2.78
N ILE A 150 2.47 -8.73 -3.07
CA ILE A 150 1.29 -9.51 -3.41
C ILE A 150 1.21 -10.73 -2.47
N ASP A 151 0.06 -10.85 -1.79
CA ASP A 151 -0.27 -12.01 -0.96
C ASP A 151 -0.64 -13.20 -1.86
N ARG A 152 -1.58 -12.99 -2.78
CA ARG A 152 -2.01 -14.01 -3.75
C ARG A 152 -2.51 -13.42 -5.05
N ILE A 153 -2.43 -14.24 -6.10
CA ILE A 153 -2.88 -13.93 -7.45
C ILE A 153 -3.85 -15.00 -7.89
N GLU A 154 -5.02 -14.60 -8.36
CA GLU A 154 -6.07 -15.50 -8.83
C GLU A 154 -6.52 -15.07 -10.23
N LYS A 155 -6.99 -16.01 -11.05
CA LYS A 155 -7.62 -15.63 -12.32
C LYS A 155 -8.96 -14.97 -12.00
N SER A 156 -9.18 -13.77 -12.50
CA SER A 156 -10.42 -13.04 -12.24
C SER A 156 -11.59 -13.70 -12.96
N SER A 157 -12.73 -13.80 -12.27
CA SER A 157 -14.01 -14.23 -12.86
C SER A 157 -14.89 -13.05 -13.27
N SER A 158 -14.67 -11.89 -12.66
CA SER A 158 -15.34 -10.61 -12.92
C SER A 158 -14.51 -9.47 -12.35
N GLU A 159 -14.54 -8.30 -13.00
CA GLU A 159 -13.84 -7.11 -12.52
C GLU A 159 -14.27 -6.71 -11.09
N ASN A 160 -13.28 -6.42 -10.26
CA ASN A 160 -13.42 -5.92 -8.89
C ASN A 160 -12.21 -5.03 -8.53
N ILE A 161 -12.14 -4.56 -7.28
CA ILE A 161 -11.07 -3.64 -6.84
C ILE A 161 -9.65 -4.23 -6.96
N PHE A 162 -9.51 -5.55 -6.93
CA PHE A 162 -8.24 -6.27 -7.05
C PHE A 162 -7.86 -6.59 -8.50
N THR A 163 -8.77 -6.41 -9.47
CA THR A 163 -8.55 -6.87 -10.85
C THR A 163 -7.53 -6.00 -11.60
N LYS A 164 -6.50 -6.63 -12.15
CA LYS A 164 -5.55 -6.09 -13.13
C LYS A 164 -5.27 -7.13 -14.21
N HIS A 165 -5.34 -6.74 -15.49
CA HIS A 165 -4.97 -7.59 -16.63
C HIS A 165 -5.67 -8.98 -16.65
N GLY A 166 -6.91 -9.07 -16.15
CA GLY A 166 -7.67 -10.33 -16.08
C GLY A 166 -7.35 -11.24 -14.88
N TYR A 167 -6.58 -10.75 -13.90
CA TYR A 167 -6.25 -11.44 -12.66
C TYR A 167 -6.59 -10.55 -11.47
N ASP A 168 -6.94 -11.16 -10.34
CA ASP A 168 -7.14 -10.48 -9.07
C ASP A 168 -5.84 -10.54 -8.27
N PHE A 169 -5.26 -9.37 -8.00
CA PHE A 169 -4.03 -9.19 -7.25
C PHE A 169 -4.37 -8.73 -5.83
N TYR A 170 -4.33 -9.66 -4.88
CA TYR A 170 -4.57 -9.34 -3.48
C TYR A 170 -3.28 -8.80 -2.86
N PRO A 171 -3.27 -7.53 -2.38
CA PRO A 171 -2.05 -6.89 -1.91
C PRO A 171 -1.59 -7.47 -0.57
N TYR A 172 -0.28 -7.56 -0.41
CA TYR A 172 0.36 -7.67 0.90
C TYR A 172 0.74 -6.26 1.36
N ILE A 173 -0.03 -5.69 2.28
CA ILE A 173 0.01 -4.24 2.60
C ILE A 173 1.08 -3.90 3.67
N SER A 174 1.73 -4.91 4.25
CA SER A 174 2.79 -4.73 5.25
C SER A 174 4.18 -4.72 4.60
N ASP A 175 5.10 -3.93 5.13
CA ASP A 175 6.51 -4.00 4.76
C ASP A 175 7.30 -5.02 5.62
N PHE A 176 6.66 -5.53 6.67
CA PHE A 176 7.21 -6.54 7.57
C PHE A 176 6.75 -7.94 7.18
N PHE A 177 7.69 -8.87 7.04
CA PHE A 177 7.47 -10.28 6.73
C PHE A 177 7.75 -11.14 7.98
N PRO A 178 6.72 -11.78 8.59
CA PRO A 178 6.88 -12.64 9.76
C PRO A 178 7.41 -14.04 9.38
N GLU A 179 7.87 -14.81 10.37
CA GLU A 179 8.47 -16.14 10.18
C GLU A 179 7.56 -17.15 9.46
N ASN A 180 6.25 -16.97 9.52
CA ASN A 180 5.27 -17.83 8.86
C ASN A 180 5.00 -17.45 7.39
N VAL A 181 5.68 -16.44 6.85
CA VAL A 181 5.65 -16.08 5.43
C VAL A 181 6.94 -16.57 4.77
N ASP A 182 6.78 -17.53 3.86
CA ASP A 182 7.89 -18.22 3.20
C ASP A 182 8.25 -17.63 1.83
N LYS A 183 7.49 -16.64 1.35
CA LYS A 183 7.64 -16.11 0.00
C LYS A 183 7.27 -14.63 -0.09
N ILE A 184 8.12 -13.87 -0.79
CA ILE A 184 7.80 -12.53 -1.26
C ILE A 184 7.36 -12.65 -2.71
N THR A 185 6.15 -12.21 -3.05
CA THR A 185 5.68 -12.09 -4.44
C THR A 185 5.39 -10.65 -4.76
N VAL A 186 5.79 -10.19 -5.95
CA VAL A 186 5.63 -8.80 -6.34
C VAL A 186 5.00 -8.64 -7.71
N TYR A 187 4.43 -7.46 -7.92
CA TYR A 187 3.97 -6.96 -9.20
C TYR A 187 4.62 -5.61 -9.52
N ALA A 188 5.13 -5.45 -10.74
CA ALA A 188 5.61 -4.19 -11.29
C ALA A 188 5.38 -4.15 -12.80
N GLU A 189 5.51 -2.96 -13.41
CA GLU A 189 5.39 -2.76 -14.85
C GLU A 189 6.61 -2.01 -15.37
N ILE A 190 7.14 -2.44 -16.52
CA ILE A 190 8.17 -1.71 -17.28
C ILE A 190 7.51 -1.02 -18.47
N TYR A 191 7.80 0.26 -18.64
CA TYR A 191 7.19 1.11 -19.67
C TYR A 191 8.21 1.62 -20.69
N ASN A 192 7.69 2.02 -21.85
CA ASN A 192 8.41 2.75 -22.91
C ASN A 192 9.58 2.00 -23.56
N THR A 193 9.82 0.72 -23.26
CA THR A 193 10.97 -0.01 -23.82
C THR A 193 10.93 -0.08 -25.35
N LYS A 194 9.75 -0.29 -25.96
CA LYS A 194 9.57 -0.22 -27.43
C LYS A 194 9.87 1.15 -28.02
N LYS A 195 9.50 2.22 -27.31
CA LYS A 195 9.75 3.60 -27.75
C LYS A 195 11.24 3.96 -27.67
N ILE A 196 11.92 3.51 -26.61
CA ILE A 196 13.30 3.90 -26.32
C ILE A 196 14.32 3.01 -27.02
N TYR A 197 14.11 1.69 -27.04
CA TYR A 197 15.04 0.76 -27.67
C TYR A 197 14.71 0.47 -29.13
N GLY A 198 13.43 0.54 -29.51
CA GLY A 198 12.94 0.11 -30.82
C GLY A 198 12.03 -1.11 -30.69
N ALA A 199 11.27 -1.42 -31.74
CA ALA A 199 10.39 -2.59 -31.75
C ALA A 199 11.21 -3.88 -31.92
N GLU A 200 10.81 -4.94 -31.23
CA GLU A 200 11.44 -6.27 -31.23
C GLU A 200 12.88 -6.31 -30.67
N GLU A 201 13.34 -5.23 -30.04
CA GLU A 201 14.65 -5.18 -29.41
C GLU A 201 14.65 -5.91 -28.06
N ALA A 202 15.75 -6.59 -27.76
CA ALA A 202 15.90 -7.31 -26.50
C ALA A 202 16.54 -6.43 -25.43
N TYR A 203 16.07 -6.56 -24.19
CA TYR A 203 16.67 -5.92 -23.02
C TYR A 203 16.73 -6.89 -21.84
N LEU A 204 17.52 -6.52 -20.82
CA LEU A 204 17.58 -7.23 -19.55
C LEU A 204 16.92 -6.37 -18.47
N TYR A 205 16.33 -7.01 -17.48
CA TYR A 205 16.04 -6.36 -16.21
C TYR A 205 16.50 -7.26 -15.07
N ASN A 206 16.84 -6.62 -13.96
CA ASN A 206 17.19 -7.27 -12.71
C ASN A 206 16.11 -6.96 -11.67
N ILE A 207 15.80 -7.95 -10.85
CA ILE A 207 14.93 -7.80 -9.69
C ILE A 207 15.53 -8.59 -8.53
N PHE A 208 15.65 -7.96 -7.36
CA PHE A 208 16.34 -8.54 -6.23
C PHE A 208 15.83 -8.03 -4.88
N VAL A 209 16.05 -8.84 -3.85
CA VAL A 209 15.72 -8.54 -2.45
C VAL A 209 16.96 -8.01 -1.75
N GLU A 210 16.79 -6.94 -0.97
CA GLU A 210 17.84 -6.35 -0.15
C GLU A 210 17.45 -6.38 1.32
N ASP A 211 18.45 -6.55 2.18
CA ASP A 211 18.30 -6.41 3.61
C ASP A 211 18.02 -4.94 3.96
N PHE A 212 16.99 -4.69 4.78
CA PHE A 212 16.52 -3.35 5.09
C PHE A 212 17.55 -2.50 5.85
N GLU A 213 18.36 -3.13 6.71
CA GLU A 213 19.34 -2.42 7.56
C GLU A 213 20.65 -2.13 6.83
N THR A 214 21.06 -3.03 5.93
CA THR A 214 22.38 -2.96 5.27
C THR A 214 22.31 -2.54 3.81
N GLU A 215 21.12 -2.51 3.21
CA GLU A 215 20.88 -2.26 1.77
C GLU A 215 21.71 -3.20 0.88
N ARG A 216 22.05 -4.38 1.39
CA ARG A 216 22.81 -5.37 0.64
C ARG A 216 21.87 -6.34 -0.02
N VAL A 217 22.11 -6.60 -1.30
CA VAL A 217 21.47 -7.68 -2.03
C VAL A 217 21.67 -9.00 -1.30
N ILE A 218 20.55 -9.65 -0.96
CA ILE A 218 20.57 -10.96 -0.33
C ILE A 218 20.97 -11.99 -1.39
N ALA A 219 22.08 -12.68 -1.14
CA ALA A 219 22.60 -13.68 -2.05
C ALA A 219 21.52 -14.72 -2.40
N ASN A 220 21.44 -15.11 -3.67
CA ASN A 220 20.44 -16.02 -4.26
C ASN A 220 19.01 -15.46 -4.41
N LEU A 221 18.73 -14.26 -3.91
CA LEU A 221 17.46 -13.56 -4.11
C LEU A 221 17.59 -12.44 -5.15
N SER A 222 18.26 -12.76 -6.25
CA SER A 222 18.36 -11.91 -7.45
C SER A 222 17.96 -12.71 -8.69
N ARG A 223 17.24 -12.07 -9.61
CA ARG A 223 16.85 -12.66 -10.89
C ARG A 223 17.13 -11.65 -12.00
N THR A 224 17.91 -12.08 -12.98
CA THR A 224 18.06 -11.38 -14.27
C THR A 224 17.17 -12.07 -15.29
N LYS A 225 16.38 -11.30 -16.02
CA LYS A 225 15.52 -11.81 -17.10
C LYS A 225 15.75 -11.03 -18.37
N ARG A 226 15.68 -11.75 -19.50
CA ARG A 226 15.69 -11.19 -20.84
C ARG A 226 14.28 -11.08 -21.36
N GLU A 227 13.92 -9.91 -21.86
CA GLU A 227 12.61 -9.62 -22.45
C GLU A 227 12.75 -8.97 -23.82
N ILE A 228 11.63 -8.91 -24.53
CA ILE A 228 11.48 -8.16 -25.77
C ILE A 228 10.72 -6.86 -25.48
N SER A 229 11.15 -5.79 -26.11
CA SER A 229 10.60 -4.44 -26.00
C SER A 229 9.08 -4.41 -26.23
N SER A 230 8.34 -3.73 -25.37
CA SER A 230 6.90 -3.48 -25.49
C SER A 230 6.52 -2.09 -24.95
N ASP A 231 5.27 -1.68 -25.16
CA ASP A 231 4.76 -0.41 -24.61
C ASP A 231 4.59 -0.51 -23.09
N VAL A 232 4.07 -1.65 -22.62
CA VAL A 232 3.98 -2.04 -21.20
C VAL A 232 4.41 -3.51 -21.07
N LYS A 233 5.19 -3.83 -20.04
CA LYS A 233 5.55 -5.19 -19.67
C LYS A 233 5.20 -5.44 -18.20
N PRO A 234 4.08 -6.13 -17.90
CA PRO A 234 3.77 -6.58 -16.56
C PRO A 234 4.76 -7.66 -16.09
N ILE A 235 5.28 -7.48 -14.88
CA ILE A 235 6.25 -8.37 -14.23
C ILE A 235 5.64 -8.88 -12.93
N THR A 236 5.60 -10.20 -12.81
CA THR A 236 5.37 -10.89 -11.54
C THR A 236 6.62 -11.70 -11.21
N GLN A 237 7.12 -11.56 -9.98
CA GLN A 237 8.27 -12.32 -9.51
C GLN A 237 8.06 -12.77 -8.07
N SER A 238 8.46 -14.01 -7.78
CA SER A 238 8.46 -14.56 -6.42
C SER A 238 9.86 -14.95 -5.97
N PHE A 239 10.14 -14.75 -4.69
CA PHE A 239 11.36 -15.16 -4.00
C PHE A 239 11.01 -16.02 -2.79
N ASP A 240 11.67 -17.15 -2.65
CA ASP A 240 11.58 -17.98 -1.44
C ASP A 240 12.41 -17.32 -0.33
N ILE A 241 11.74 -16.94 0.75
CA ILE A 241 12.33 -16.32 1.94
C ILE A 241 12.22 -17.21 3.18
N SER A 242 11.89 -18.49 3.02
CA SER A 242 11.76 -19.46 4.14
C SER A 242 13.00 -19.55 5.04
N ASN A 243 14.17 -19.17 4.53
CA ASN A 243 15.44 -19.18 5.26
C ASN A 243 15.89 -17.79 5.73
N LEU A 244 15.08 -16.75 5.54
CA LEU A 244 15.35 -15.41 6.03
C LEU A 244 14.73 -15.21 7.42
N PRO A 245 15.33 -14.36 8.27
CA PRO A 245 14.69 -13.97 9.52
C PRO A 245 13.40 -13.19 9.26
N SER A 246 12.53 -13.10 10.27
CA SER A 246 11.44 -12.11 10.19
C SER A 246 12.00 -10.69 10.17
N GLY A 247 11.40 -9.81 9.37
CA GLY A 247 11.94 -8.47 9.20
C GLY A 247 11.34 -7.72 8.04
N ASN A 248 11.83 -6.49 7.85
CA ASN A 248 11.55 -5.69 6.68
C ASN A 248 12.59 -6.00 5.60
N TYR A 249 12.18 -5.92 4.35
CA TYR A 249 13.05 -6.13 3.20
C TYR A 249 12.73 -5.09 2.12
N TYR A 250 13.75 -4.64 1.42
CA TYR A 250 13.55 -3.86 0.21
C TYR A 250 13.50 -4.79 -1.00
N LEU A 251 12.69 -4.40 -1.99
CA LEU A 251 12.75 -5.00 -3.31
C LEU A 251 13.13 -3.92 -4.32
N THR A 252 14.15 -4.22 -5.10
CA THR A 252 14.68 -3.31 -6.10
C THR A 252 14.58 -3.94 -7.48
N MET A 253 14.23 -3.11 -8.46
CA MET A 253 14.11 -3.49 -9.86
C MET A 253 14.82 -2.47 -10.74
N GLU A 254 15.58 -2.96 -11.70
CA GLU A 254 16.42 -2.14 -12.59
C GLU A 254 16.36 -2.67 -14.02
N VAL A 255 16.42 -1.77 -15.00
CA VAL A 255 16.39 -2.07 -16.44
C VAL A 255 17.58 -1.41 -17.13
#